data_AF-A0A381YVJ3-F1
#
_entry.id   AF-A0A381YVJ3-F1
#
_cell.length_a   1.000
_cell.length_b   1.000
_cell.length_c   1.000
_cell.angle_alpha   90.00
_cell.angle_beta   90.00
_cell.angle_gamma   90.00
#
_symmetry.space_group_name_H-M   'P 1'
#
loop_
_entity.id
_entity.type
_entity.pdbx_description
1 polymer ?
#
loop_
_entity_poly.entity_id
_entity_poly.type
_entity_poly.pdbx_seq_one_letter_code
_entity_poly.pdbx_strand_id
1 'polypeptide(L)'
;MARKRRGLFSKRRRRSVRRIGVPSPSKKLLPKILILGALILVIIFFFGDHGVYRLYTIKREKTHLMEDIDSLRAEQEELIGEKDKLENDLDYIERLARERHRMAKPG
;
A
#
# COMPACT_ATOMS: atom_id res chain seq x y z
N MET A 1 -14.93 105.31 5.80
CA MET A 1 -15.04 104.22 4.79
C MET A 1 -13.67 103.58 4.60
N ALA A 2 -13.50 102.27 4.83
CA ALA A 2 -12.57 101.39 4.08
C ALA A 2 -12.56 99.97 4.70
N ARG A 3 -12.63 98.97 3.83
CA ARG A 3 -13.17 97.61 4.06
C ARG A 3 -12.28 96.68 4.89
N LYS A 4 -12.86 96.11 5.95
CA LYS A 4 -12.37 94.94 6.70
C LYS A 4 -12.55 93.67 5.84
N ARG A 5 -11.48 93.17 5.22
CA ARG A 5 -11.51 91.88 4.51
C ARG A 5 -11.51 90.73 5.53
N ARG A 6 -12.62 90.00 5.61
CA ARG A 6 -12.78 88.80 6.44
C ARG A 6 -11.98 87.66 5.78
N GLY A 7 -10.98 87.13 6.48
CA GLY A 7 -10.30 85.90 6.08
C GLY A 7 -11.25 84.73 6.25
N LEU A 8 -11.75 84.19 5.13
CA LEU A 8 -12.44 82.90 5.09
C LEU A 8 -11.41 81.80 4.87
N PHE A 9 -10.67 81.44 5.92
CA PHE A 9 -9.89 80.20 5.92
C PHE A 9 -10.86 79.03 6.11
N SER A 10 -11.27 78.43 4.98
CA SER A 10 -12.02 77.18 5.00
C SER A 10 -11.12 76.07 5.55
N LYS A 11 -11.41 75.64 6.78
CA LYS A 11 -10.75 74.51 7.43
C LYS A 11 -11.18 73.24 6.70
N ARG A 12 -10.48 72.90 5.60
CA ARG A 12 -10.64 71.61 4.90
C ARG A 12 -10.31 70.51 5.90
N ARG A 13 -11.33 69.90 6.52
CA ARG A 13 -11.19 68.68 7.32
C ARG A 13 -10.61 67.61 6.39
N ARG A 14 -9.31 67.34 6.52
CA ARG A 14 -8.70 66.14 5.93
C ARG A 14 -9.39 64.94 6.60
N ARG A 15 -10.32 64.30 5.90
CA ARG A 15 -10.85 63.00 6.29
C ARG A 15 -9.64 62.06 6.37
N SER A 16 -9.38 61.51 7.53
CA SER A 16 -8.36 60.48 7.70
C SER A 16 -8.71 59.33 6.76
N VAL A 17 -7.83 59.06 5.80
CA VAL A 17 -7.92 57.88 4.95
C VAL A 17 -7.99 56.68 5.88
N ARG A 18 -9.13 56.00 5.91
CA ARG A 18 -9.25 54.71 6.60
C ARG A 18 -8.32 53.76 5.86
N ARG A 19 -7.10 53.58 6.39
CA ARG A 19 -6.24 52.48 5.95
C ARG A 19 -6.97 51.20 6.37
N ILE A 20 -7.49 50.49 5.38
CA ILE A 20 -8.03 49.15 5.59
C ILE A 20 -6.86 48.32 6.12
N GLY A 21 -6.91 47.96 7.40
CA GLY A 21 -5.91 47.09 8.00
C GLY A 21 -5.98 45.76 7.27
N VAL A 22 -4.96 45.44 6.48
CA VAL A 22 -4.82 44.12 5.88
C VAL A 22 -4.69 43.14 7.04
N PRO A 23 -5.58 42.14 7.18
CA PRO A 23 -5.47 41.18 8.27
C PRO A 23 -4.13 40.47 8.13
N SER A 24 -3.23 40.71 9.08
CA SER A 24 -1.94 40.03 9.09
C SER A 24 -2.18 38.54 9.28
N PRO A 25 -1.71 37.67 8.37
CA PRO A 25 -1.89 36.23 8.53
C PRO A 25 -1.23 35.84 9.85
N SER A 26 -2.02 35.27 10.75
CA SER A 26 -1.56 34.73 12.02
C SER A 26 -0.46 33.71 11.75
N LYS A 27 0.80 34.11 12.00
CA LYS A 27 2.04 33.36 11.69
C LYS A 27 2.06 31.94 12.30
N LYS A 28 1.13 31.64 13.21
CA LYS A 28 0.95 30.34 13.87
C LYS A 28 0.16 29.31 13.06
N LEU A 29 -0.43 29.66 11.91
CA LEU A 29 -1.18 28.70 11.09
C LEU A 29 -0.32 27.98 10.04
N LEU A 30 0.72 28.67 9.54
CA LEU A 30 1.66 28.09 8.59
C LEU A 30 2.37 26.82 9.12
N PRO A 31 2.93 26.78 10.35
CA PRO A 31 3.54 25.55 10.86
C PRO A 31 2.51 24.42 11.05
N LYS A 32 1.26 24.75 11.40
CA LYS A 32 0.20 23.73 11.55
C LYS A 32 -0.17 23.08 10.22
N ILE A 33 -0.26 23.88 9.15
CA ILE A 33 -0.53 23.38 7.79
C ILE A 33 0.65 22.54 7.29
N LEU A 34 1.88 22.94 7.58
CA LEU A 34 3.08 22.16 7.23
C LEU A 34 3.11 20.80 7.94
N ILE A 35 2.80 20.77 9.24
CA ILE A 35 2.71 19.52 10.01
C ILE A 35 1.59 18.62 9.45
N LEU A 36 0.44 19.20 9.13
CA LEU A 36 -0.68 18.46 8.56
C LEU A 36 -0.34 17.86 7.18
N GLY A 37 0.31 18.64 6.32
CA GLY A 37 0.79 18.16 5.01
C GLY A 37 1.85 17.08 5.13
N ALA A 38 2.78 17.23 6.07
CA ALA A 38 3.80 16.20 6.35
C ALA A 38 3.16 14.90 6.86
N LEU A 39 2.16 14.97 7.72
CA LEU A 39 1.43 13.80 8.21
C LEU A 39 0.71 13.07 7.08
N ILE A 40 0.04 13.81 6.19
CA ILE A 40 -0.63 13.23 5.01
C ILE A 40 0.40 12.57 4.08
N LEU A 41 1.54 13.21 3.85
CA LEU A 41 2.65 12.62 3.06
C LEU A 41 3.16 11.33 3.68
N VAL A 42 3.34 11.27 4.99
CA VAL A 42 3.72 10.04 5.69
C VAL A 42 2.65 8.97 5.52
N ILE A 43 1.37 9.29 5.72
CA ILE A 43 0.30 8.31 5.55
C ILE A 43 0.28 7.76 4.12
N ILE A 44 0.35 8.62 3.09
CA ILE A 44 0.36 8.18 1.69
C ILE A 44 1.64 7.41 1.34
N PHE A 45 2.79 7.78 1.91
CA PHE A 45 4.06 7.07 1.66
C PHE A 45 4.07 5.67 2.28
N PHE A 46 3.47 5.51 3.45
CA PHE A 46 3.38 4.21 4.14
C PHE A 46 2.21 3.34 3.63
N PHE A 47 1.05 3.93 3.30
CA PHE A 47 -0.17 3.21 2.89
C PHE A 47 -0.53 3.27 1.40
N GLY A 48 0.03 4.19 0.61
CA GLY A 48 -0.37 4.39 -0.79
C GLY A 48 0.33 3.42 -1.73
N ASP A 49 -0.31 2.30 -2.05
CA ASP A 49 -0.07 1.29 -3.12
C ASP A 49 1.36 0.72 -3.37
N HIS A 50 2.40 1.38 -2.88
CA HIS A 50 3.82 1.13 -3.10
C HIS A 50 4.63 1.26 -1.80
N GLY A 51 3.96 1.46 -0.66
CA GLY A 51 4.60 1.52 0.65
C GLY A 51 5.26 0.20 1.05
N VAL A 52 6.22 0.28 1.97
CA VAL A 52 7.06 -0.81 2.50
C VAL A 52 6.26 -2.05 2.93
N TYR A 53 5.00 -1.86 3.32
CA TYR A 53 4.07 -2.92 3.69
C TYR A 53 3.81 -3.91 2.56
N ARG A 54 3.66 -3.44 1.31
CA ARG A 54 3.39 -4.29 0.14
C ARG A 54 4.57 -5.18 -0.21
N LEU A 55 5.80 -4.71 -0.01
CA LEU A 55 6.99 -5.54 -0.19
C LEU A 55 7.07 -6.66 0.85
N TYR A 56 6.54 -6.43 2.05
CA TYR A 56 6.55 -7.41 3.13
C TYR A 56 5.49 -8.51 2.90
N THR A 57 4.30 -8.15 2.42
CA THR A 57 3.26 -9.13 2.06
C THR A 57 3.65 -9.96 0.84
N ILE A 58 4.17 -9.34 -0.23
CA ILE A 58 4.59 -10.07 -1.45
C ILE A 58 5.72 -11.06 -1.15
N LYS A 59 6.64 -10.73 -0.24
CA LYS A 59 7.71 -11.67 0.14
C LYS A 59 7.17 -12.91 0.86
N ARG A 60 6.15 -12.79 1.71
CA ARG A 60 5.54 -13.93 2.40
C ARG A 60 4.69 -14.80 1.48
N GLU A 61 3.97 -14.19 0.54
CA GLU A 61 3.21 -14.95 -0.46
C GLU A 61 4.14 -15.73 -1.39
N LYS A 62 5.29 -15.14 -1.77
CA LYS A 62 6.29 -15.83 -2.59
C LYS A 62 6.88 -17.06 -1.91
N THR A 63 7.16 -17.01 -0.60
CA THR A 63 7.75 -18.14 0.12
C THR A 63 6.79 -19.31 0.21
N HIS A 64 5.51 -19.05 0.54
CA HIS A 64 4.50 -20.12 0.58
C HIS A 64 4.27 -20.75 -0.80
N LEU A 65 4.15 -19.93 -1.85
CA LEU A 65 3.99 -20.47 -3.21
C LEU A 65 5.19 -21.32 -3.65
N MET A 66 6.41 -20.95 -3.26
CA MET A 66 7.60 -21.75 -3.58
C MET A 66 7.62 -23.08 -2.83
N GLU A 67 7.25 -23.09 -1.55
CA GLU A 67 7.10 -24.33 -0.77
C GLU A 67 6.04 -25.26 -1.37
N ASP A 68 4.90 -24.69 -1.77
CA ASP A 68 3.83 -25.45 -2.45
C ASP A 68 4.32 -26.04 -3.78
N ILE A 69 5.03 -25.26 -4.60
CA ILE A 69 5.60 -25.75 -5.86
C ILE A 69 6.59 -26.90 -5.62
N ASP A 70 7.45 -26.79 -4.62
CA ASP A 70 8.45 -27.82 -4.33
C ASP A 70 7.80 -29.10 -3.79
N SER A 71 6.76 -28.98 -2.96
CA SER A 71 5.97 -30.13 -2.51
C SER A 71 5.28 -30.86 -3.66
N LEU A 72 4.64 -30.12 -4.57
CA LEU A 72 3.95 -30.69 -5.74
C LEU A 72 4.92 -31.35 -6.72
N ARG A 73 6.14 -30.82 -6.86
CA ARG A 73 7.20 -31.46 -7.66
C ARG A 73 7.66 -32.78 -7.05
N ALA A 74 7.86 -32.81 -5.73
CA ALA A 74 8.24 -34.04 -5.04
C ALA A 74 7.17 -35.13 -5.18
N GLU A 75 5.89 -34.76 -5.01
CA GLU A 75 4.77 -35.69 -5.20
C GLU A 75 4.66 -36.17 -6.66
N GLN A 76 4.91 -35.29 -7.63
CA GLN A 76 4.96 -35.67 -9.04
C GLN A 76 6.08 -36.67 -9.33
N GLU A 77 7.29 -36.46 -8.79
CA GLU A 77 8.40 -37.41 -8.94
C GLU A 77 8.09 -38.77 -8.32
N GLU A 78 7.47 -38.78 -7.14
CA GLU A 78 7.04 -40.02 -6.49
C GLU A 78 5.99 -40.76 -7.33
N LEU A 79 4.98 -40.06 -7.83
CA LEU A 79 3.92 -40.63 -8.68
C LEU A 79 4.47 -41.13 -10.02
N ILE A 80 5.41 -40.43 -10.64
CA ILE A 80 6.08 -40.90 -11.86
C ILE A 80 6.88 -42.16 -11.58
N GLY A 81 7.61 -42.21 -10.46
CA GLY A 81 8.36 -43.40 -10.06
C GLY A 81 7.44 -44.60 -9.72
N GLU A 82 6.28 -44.35 -9.10
CA GLU A 82 5.29 -45.39 -8.83
C GLU A 82 4.62 -45.86 -10.12
N LYS A 83 4.30 -44.94 -11.04
CA LYS A 83 3.78 -45.26 -12.37
C LYS A 83 4.75 -46.12 -13.17
N ASP A 84 6.03 -45.77 -13.20
CA ASP A 84 7.07 -46.54 -13.92
C ASP A 84 7.18 -47.97 -13.37
N LYS A 85 7.13 -48.12 -12.03
CA LYS A 85 7.07 -49.44 -11.38
C LYS A 85 5.79 -50.21 -11.72
N LEU A 86 4.64 -49.54 -11.81
CA LEU A 86 3.39 -50.17 -12.22
C LEU A 86 3.35 -50.55 -13.70
N GLU A 87 4.08 -49.88 -14.58
CA GLU A 87 4.07 -50.17 -16.02
C GLU A 87 5.12 -51.22 -16.40
N ASN A 88 6.29 -51.19 -15.77
CA ASN A 88 7.45 -51.98 -16.19
C ASN A 88 7.79 -53.16 -15.28
N ASP A 89 7.20 -53.26 -14.08
CA ASP A 89 7.50 -54.33 -13.11
C ASP A 89 6.24 -55.16 -12.77
N LEU A 90 6.09 -56.29 -13.48
CA LEU A 90 5.01 -57.26 -13.28
C LEU A 90 5.03 -57.90 -11.88
N ASP A 91 6.21 -58.09 -11.28
CA ASP A 91 6.34 -58.65 -9.92
C ASP A 91 5.90 -57.63 -8.87
N TYR A 92 6.16 -56.33 -9.10
CA TYR A 92 5.64 -55.25 -8.26
C TYR A 92 4.11 -55.19 -8.29
N ILE A 93 3.49 -55.29 -9.47
CA ILE A 93 2.03 -55.34 -9.62
C ILE A 93 1.44 -56.57 -8.92
N GLU A 94 2.05 -57.75 -9.08
CA GLU A 94 1.58 -58.98 -8.44
C GLU A 94 1.62 -58.87 -6.90
N ARG A 95 2.71 -58.32 -6.35
CA ARG A 95 2.82 -58.06 -4.91
C ARG A 95 1.81 -57.03 -4.43
N LEU A 96 1.64 -55.93 -5.15
CA LEU A 96 0.67 -54.89 -4.82
C LEU A 96 -0.77 -55.42 -4.82
N ALA A 97 -1.13 -56.24 -5.81
CA ALA A 97 -2.44 -56.88 -5.91
C ALA A 97 -2.70 -57.86 -4.74
N ARG A 98 -1.69 -58.60 -4.30
CA ARG A 98 -1.80 -59.53 -3.17
C ARG A 98 -1.82 -58.81 -1.81
N GLU A 99 -0.95 -57.83 -1.61
CA GLU A 99 -0.77 -57.16 -0.31
C GLU A 99 -1.84 -56.08 -0.05
N ARG A 100 -2.04 -55.16 -1.00
CA ARG A 100 -3.03 -54.07 -0.86
C ARG A 100 -4.45 -54.52 -1.18
N HIS A 101 -4.63 -55.41 -2.17
CA HIS A 101 -5.95 -55.76 -2.69
C HIS A 101 -6.39 -57.22 -2.41
N ARG A 102 -5.52 -58.05 -1.80
CA ARG A 102 -5.80 -59.47 -1.46
C ARG A 102 -6.29 -60.32 -2.63
N MET A 103 -5.87 -59.98 -3.85
CA MET A 103 -6.25 -60.72 -5.05
C MET A 103 -5.45 -62.03 -5.12
N ALA A 104 -6.13 -63.15 -5.42
CA ALA A 104 -5.54 -64.46 -5.66
C ALA A 104 -5.39 -64.73 -7.17
N LYS A 105 -4.43 -65.55 -7.58
CA LYS A 105 -4.26 -65.93 -8.99
C LYS A 105 -5.57 -66.55 -9.52
N PRO A 106 -6.06 -66.16 -10.70
CA PRO A 106 -7.11 -66.91 -11.35
C PRO A 106 -6.56 -68.32 -11.61
N GLY A 107 -7.26 -69.31 -11.05
CA GLY A 107 -6.93 -70.73 -11.20
C GLY A 107 -7.22 -71.25 -12.60
#